data_AF-A0A7I7QU81-F1
#
_entry.id   AF-A0A7I7QU81-F1
#
_cell.length_a   1.000
_cell.length_b   1.000
_cell.length_c   1.000
_cell.angle_alpha   90.00
_cell.angle_beta   90.00
_cell.angle_gamma   90.00
#
_symmetry.space_group_name_H-M   'P 1'
#
loop_
_entity.id
_entity.type
_entity.pdbx_description
1 polymer ?
#
loop_
_entity_poly.entity_id
_entity_poly.type
_entity_poly.pdbx_seq_one_letter_code
_entity_poly.pdbx_strand_id
1 'polypeptide(L)'
;MDYGKFKYETAQKARESRKNQQQTVVKEQKLRPKIDPHDYETKKGHVVRFLEAGSKVKVTIMFRGREQSRPELGYRLLQRLGADVADYGFVETSAKQDGRNMTMVLAPHRGAKTRAKAASDADAPAAPRTNTQAPTAPATPAPATTTPADEAPTDTPQN
;
A
#
# COMPACT_ATOMS: atom_id res chain seq x y z
N MET A 1 44.20 -5.22 0.03
CA MET A 1 42.72 -5.30 0.10
C MET A 1 42.24 -4.25 1.09
N ASP A 2 41.70 -3.14 0.61
CA ASP A 2 41.16 -2.10 1.49
C ASP A 2 39.83 -2.53 2.09
N TYR A 3 39.87 -2.92 3.35
CA TYR A 3 38.72 -3.43 4.10
C TYR A 3 37.60 -2.39 4.22
N GLY A 4 37.95 -1.10 4.23
CA GLY A 4 36.99 0.01 4.27
C GLY A 4 36.16 0.13 2.98
N LYS A 5 36.79 0.01 1.81
CA LYS A 5 36.12 0.07 0.51
C LYS A 5 35.19 -1.12 0.29
N PHE A 6 35.63 -2.32 0.68
CA PHE A 6 34.81 -3.54 0.62
C PHE A 6 33.56 -3.45 1.52
N LYS A 7 33.67 -2.89 2.74
CA LYS A 7 32.51 -2.66 3.61
C LYS A 7 31.50 -1.67 3.02
N TYR A 8 31.97 -0.64 2.32
CA TYR A 8 31.09 0.33 1.66
C TYR A 8 30.34 -0.30 0.48
N GLU A 9 31.04 -1.03 -0.40
CA GLU A 9 30.44 -1.69 -1.56
C GLU A 9 29.45 -2.79 -1.15
N THR A 10 29.77 -3.58 -0.12
CA THR A 10 28.84 -4.58 0.44
C THR A 10 27.62 -3.94 1.09
N ALA A 11 27.79 -2.82 1.82
CA ALA A 11 26.67 -2.08 2.40
C ALA A 11 25.76 -1.46 1.32
N GLN A 12 26.33 -0.92 0.24
CA GLN A 12 25.55 -0.38 -0.88
C GLN A 12 24.81 -1.47 -1.63
N LYS A 13 25.48 -2.59 -1.95
CA LYS A 13 24.85 -3.76 -2.57
C LYS A 13 23.74 -4.35 -1.70
N ALA A 14 23.92 -4.38 -0.37
CA ALA A 14 22.88 -4.83 0.55
C ALA A 14 21.67 -3.87 0.58
N ARG A 15 21.90 -2.55 0.52
CA ARG A 15 20.82 -1.56 0.44
C ARG A 15 20.05 -1.64 -0.87
N GLU A 16 20.75 -1.81 -1.98
CA GLU A 16 20.15 -1.98 -3.31
C GLU A 16 19.37 -3.30 -3.39
N SER A 17 19.93 -4.39 -2.89
CA SER A 17 19.24 -5.69 -2.81
C SER A 17 17.96 -5.61 -1.96
N ARG A 18 17.97 -4.89 -0.83
CA ARG A 18 16.79 -4.70 0.01
C ARG A 18 15.71 -3.87 -0.67
N LYS A 19 16.09 -2.86 -1.47
CA LYS A 19 15.14 -2.04 -2.25
C LYS A 19 14.53 -2.84 -3.40
N ASN A 20 15.30 -3.69 -4.06
CA ASN A 20 14.83 -4.50 -5.20
C ASN A 20 14.07 -5.76 -4.76
N GLN A 21 14.21 -6.16 -3.50
CA GLN A 21 13.42 -7.24 -2.92
C GLN A 21 11.97 -6.78 -2.77
N GLN A 22 11.10 -7.21 -3.69
CA GLN A 22 9.66 -7.06 -3.50
C GLN A 22 9.21 -7.86 -2.28
N GLN A 23 8.80 -7.17 -1.22
CA GLN A 23 8.17 -7.79 -0.07
C GLN A 23 6.78 -8.31 -0.46
N THR A 24 6.61 -9.64 -0.46
CA THR A 24 5.30 -10.27 -0.60
C THR A 24 4.50 -10.03 0.68
N VAL A 25 3.59 -9.07 0.64
CA VAL A 25 2.70 -8.76 1.76
C VAL A 25 1.58 -9.80 1.80
N VAL A 26 1.25 -10.26 3.01
CA VAL A 26 0.06 -11.08 3.26
C VAL A 26 -1.08 -10.15 3.62
N LYS A 27 -2.14 -10.15 2.81
CA LYS A 27 -3.39 -9.44 3.08
C LYS A 27 -4.39 -10.38 3.70
N GLU A 28 -5.08 -9.93 4.73
CA GLU A 28 -6.13 -10.71 5.38
C GLU A 28 -7.51 -10.25 4.92
N GLN A 29 -8.36 -11.18 4.49
CA GLN A 29 -9.75 -10.91 4.14
C GLN A 29 -10.68 -11.70 5.05
N LYS A 30 -11.55 -10.99 5.79
CA LYS A 30 -12.50 -11.62 6.71
C LYS A 30 -13.86 -11.81 6.06
N LEU A 31 -14.41 -13.01 6.22
CA LEU A 31 -15.71 -13.42 5.70
C LEU A 31 -16.60 -13.94 6.82
N ARG A 32 -17.91 -13.88 6.59
CA ARG A 32 -18.92 -14.47 7.47
C ARG A 32 -19.51 -15.72 6.77
N PRO A 33 -19.92 -16.76 7.53
CA PRO A 33 -20.55 -17.94 6.94
C PRO A 33 -21.86 -17.63 6.21
N LYS A 34 -22.61 -16.62 6.69
CA LYS A 34 -23.84 -16.09 6.07
C LYS A 34 -23.54 -14.74 5.42
N ILE A 35 -22.88 -14.80 4.27
CA ILE A 35 -22.58 -13.62 3.47
C ILE A 35 -23.72 -13.36 2.48
N ASP A 36 -24.06 -12.09 2.28
CA ASP A 36 -24.98 -11.66 1.23
C ASP A 36 -24.31 -11.81 -0.16
N PRO A 37 -25.04 -12.16 -1.24
CA PRO A 37 -24.46 -12.27 -2.57
C PRO A 37 -23.68 -11.03 -3.02
N HIS A 38 -24.16 -9.82 -2.72
CA HIS A 38 -23.48 -8.58 -3.11
C HIS A 38 -22.18 -8.34 -2.31
N ASP A 39 -22.19 -8.64 -1.01
CA ASP A 39 -20.97 -8.58 -0.18
C ASP A 39 -19.93 -9.63 -0.62
N TYR A 40 -20.39 -10.80 -1.08
CA TYR A 40 -19.52 -11.82 -1.64
C TYR A 40 -18.79 -11.33 -2.89
N GLU A 41 -19.51 -10.72 -3.83
CA GLU A 41 -18.91 -10.17 -5.06
C GLU A 41 -17.86 -9.09 -4.76
N THR A 42 -18.17 -8.18 -3.85
CA THR A 42 -17.24 -7.12 -3.43
C THR A 42 -15.95 -7.70 -2.85
N LYS A 43 -16.07 -8.70 -1.96
CA LYS A 43 -14.91 -9.35 -1.34
C LYS A 43 -14.15 -10.24 -2.30
N LYS A 44 -14.83 -10.92 -3.22
CA LYS A 44 -14.20 -11.62 -4.35
C LYS A 44 -13.33 -10.65 -5.16
N GLY A 45 -13.87 -9.47 -5.49
CA GLY A 45 -13.11 -8.41 -6.18
C GLY A 45 -11.85 -7.98 -5.42
N HIS A 46 -11.92 -7.83 -4.09
CA HIS A 46 -10.74 -7.53 -3.27
C HIS A 46 -9.70 -8.66 -3.30
N VAL A 47 -10.14 -9.91 -3.20
CA VAL A 47 -9.24 -11.08 -3.28
C VAL A 47 -8.52 -11.10 -4.63
N VAL A 48 -9.25 -10.93 -5.73
CA VAL A 48 -8.68 -10.88 -7.08
C VAL A 48 -7.67 -9.73 -7.19
N ARG A 49 -8.03 -8.52 -6.78
CA ARG A 49 -7.13 -7.36 -6.81
C ARG A 49 -5.84 -7.59 -6.03
N PHE A 50 -5.89 -8.27 -4.89
CA PHE A 50 -4.69 -8.58 -4.10
C PHE A 50 -3.82 -9.65 -4.76
N LEU A 51 -4.43 -10.65 -5.40
CA LEU A 51 -3.71 -11.67 -6.17
C LEU A 51 -3.05 -11.06 -7.43
N GLU A 52 -3.73 -10.16 -8.13
CA GLU A 52 -3.17 -9.41 -9.26
C GLU A 52 -1.99 -8.53 -8.85
N ALA A 53 -2.07 -7.88 -7.69
CA ALA A 53 -0.97 -7.13 -7.10
C ALA A 53 0.20 -8.01 -6.62
N GLY A 54 0.09 -9.34 -6.72
CA GLY A 54 1.14 -10.29 -6.31
C GLY A 54 1.26 -10.47 -4.80
N SER A 55 0.23 -10.08 -4.03
CA SER A 55 0.15 -10.30 -2.58
C SER A 55 -0.49 -11.65 -2.28
N LYS A 56 -0.09 -12.29 -1.18
CA LYS A 56 -0.79 -13.49 -0.69
C LYS A 56 -2.05 -13.06 0.05
N VAL A 57 -3.12 -13.84 -0.06
CA VAL A 57 -4.38 -13.52 0.60
C VAL A 57 -4.74 -14.63 1.58
N LYS A 58 -4.85 -14.28 2.86
CA LYS A 58 -5.38 -15.14 3.91
C LYS A 58 -6.86 -14.83 4.10
N VAL A 59 -7.71 -15.72 3.63
CA VAL A 59 -9.15 -15.63 3.82
C VAL A 59 -9.52 -16.29 5.14
N THR A 60 -10.19 -15.57 6.02
CA THR A 60 -10.60 -16.06 7.34
C THR A 60 -12.11 -15.96 7.48
N ILE A 61 -12.77 -17.10 7.70
CA ILE A 61 -14.17 -17.16 8.10
C ILE A 61 -14.23 -17.23 9.62
N MET A 62 -14.98 -16.33 10.23
CA MET A 62 -15.22 -16.38 11.67
C MET A 62 -16.57 -17.04 11.94
N PHE A 63 -16.59 -18.14 12.69
CA PHE A 63 -17.82 -18.76 13.15
C PHE A 63 -18.29 -18.08 14.44
N ARG A 64 -19.56 -17.67 14.49
CA ARG A 64 -20.13 -17.05 15.69
C ARG A 64 -21.20 -17.92 16.31
N GLY A 65 -20.98 -18.30 17.57
CA GLY A 65 -21.99 -18.95 18.40
C GLY A 65 -22.30 -20.36 17.90
N ARG A 66 -23.57 -20.63 17.60
CA ARG A 66 -24.07 -21.95 17.17
C ARG A 66 -23.57 -22.38 15.79
N GLU A 67 -22.88 -21.51 15.05
CA GLU A 67 -22.36 -21.83 13.72
C GLU A 67 -21.05 -22.63 13.77
N GLN A 68 -20.39 -22.73 14.94
CA GLN A 68 -19.18 -23.54 15.10
C GLN A 68 -19.44 -25.05 14.92
N SER A 69 -20.68 -25.51 15.12
CA SER A 69 -21.08 -26.89 14.86
C SER A 69 -21.33 -27.19 13.37
N ARG A 70 -21.29 -26.17 12.50
CA ARG A 70 -21.53 -26.30 11.05
C ARG A 70 -20.33 -25.77 10.24
N PRO A 71 -19.15 -26.41 10.32
CA PRO A 71 -17.99 -26.01 9.53
C PRO A 71 -18.23 -26.20 8.01
N GLU A 72 -19.15 -27.09 7.63
CA GLU A 72 -19.51 -27.37 6.22
C GLU A 72 -19.94 -26.11 5.44
N LEU A 73 -20.67 -25.18 6.07
CA LEU A 73 -21.11 -23.95 5.40
C LEU A 73 -19.93 -23.08 5.00
N GLY A 74 -18.97 -22.92 5.90
CA GLY A 74 -17.77 -22.16 5.58
C GLY A 74 -16.90 -22.91 4.56
N TYR A 75 -16.81 -24.24 4.67
CA TYR A 75 -16.00 -25.05 3.75
C TYR A 75 -16.50 -24.90 2.31
N ARG A 76 -17.82 -25.02 2.10
CA ARG A 76 -18.46 -24.79 0.80
C ARG A 76 -18.20 -23.38 0.27
N LEU A 77 -18.23 -22.36 1.13
CA LEU A 77 -17.95 -20.98 0.74
C LEU A 77 -16.49 -20.80 0.29
N LEU A 78 -15.53 -21.38 1.03
CA LEU A 78 -14.11 -21.33 0.66
C LEU A 78 -13.83 -22.13 -0.61
N GLN A 79 -14.47 -23.28 -0.79
CA GLN A 79 -14.35 -24.09 -2.00
C GLN A 79 -14.88 -23.33 -3.22
N ARG A 80 -16.05 -22.69 -3.10
CA ARG A 80 -16.60 -21.81 -4.15
C ARG A 80 -15.66 -20.65 -4.46
N LEU A 81 -15.16 -19.97 -3.43
CA LEU A 81 -14.24 -18.84 -3.61
C LEU A 81 -12.92 -19.29 -4.24
N GLY A 82 -12.40 -20.47 -3.90
CA GLY A 82 -11.22 -21.06 -4.50
C GLY A 82 -11.41 -21.38 -5.99
N ALA A 83 -12.57 -21.92 -6.38
CA ALA A 83 -12.91 -22.17 -7.78
C ALA A 83 -13.04 -20.84 -8.57
N ASP A 84 -13.70 -19.85 -7.98
CA ASP A 84 -13.94 -18.53 -8.57
C ASP A 84 -12.66 -17.71 -8.82
N VAL A 85 -11.58 -18.01 -8.11
CA VAL A 85 -10.29 -17.29 -8.19
C VAL A 85 -9.15 -18.16 -8.73
N ALA A 86 -9.47 -19.37 -9.20
CA ALA A 86 -8.50 -20.33 -9.75
C ALA A 86 -7.72 -19.74 -10.94
N ASP A 87 -8.33 -18.82 -11.69
CA ASP A 87 -7.69 -18.14 -12.83
C ASP A 87 -6.55 -17.19 -12.43
N TYR A 88 -6.60 -16.63 -11.21
CA TYR A 88 -5.65 -15.62 -10.72
C TYR A 88 -4.63 -16.19 -9.73
N GLY A 89 -5.04 -17.20 -8.97
CA GLY A 89 -4.26 -17.74 -7.85
C GLY A 89 -4.49 -19.24 -7.65
N PHE A 90 -3.59 -19.86 -6.90
CA PHE A 90 -3.72 -21.24 -6.46
C PHE A 90 -3.87 -21.28 -4.94
N VAL A 91 -4.48 -22.34 -4.43
CA VAL A 91 -4.63 -22.56 -2.99
C VAL A 91 -3.31 -23.10 -2.45
N GLU A 92 -2.63 -22.32 -1.62
CA GLU A 92 -1.38 -22.73 -0.95
C GLU A 92 -1.69 -23.58 0.28
N THR A 93 -2.65 -23.10 1.10
CA THR A 93 -3.15 -23.83 2.26
C THR A 93 -4.65 -24.00 2.11
N SER A 94 -5.09 -25.25 2.05
CA SER A 94 -6.51 -25.61 2.00
C SER A 94 -7.26 -25.10 3.24
N ALA A 95 -8.59 -25.03 3.14
CA ALA A 95 -9.46 -24.64 4.24
C ALA A 95 -9.18 -25.49 5.50
N LYS A 96 -8.57 -24.86 6.52
CA LYS A 96 -8.26 -25.48 7.81
C LYS A 96 -9.04 -24.78 8.91
N GLN A 97 -9.73 -25.57 9.72
CA GLN A 97 -10.42 -25.08 10.90
C GLN A 97 -9.41 -24.88 12.02
N ASP A 98 -9.32 -23.65 12.52
CA ASP A 98 -8.51 -23.27 13.68
C ASP A 98 -9.47 -22.72 14.76
N GLY A 99 -10.09 -23.68 15.46
CA GLY A 99 -11.05 -23.45 16.54
C GLY A 99 -12.33 -22.72 16.09
N ARG A 100 -12.37 -21.41 16.36
CA ARG A 100 -13.52 -20.52 16.05
C ARG A 100 -13.41 -19.87 14.68
N ASN A 101 -12.27 -20.02 14.02
CA ASN A 101 -12.03 -19.49 12.71
C ASN A 101 -11.74 -20.65 11.74
N MET A 102 -11.92 -20.41 10.46
CA MET A 102 -11.42 -21.28 9.42
C MET A 102 -10.71 -20.44 8.40
N THR A 103 -9.51 -20.86 8.04
CA THR A 103 -8.59 -20.08 7.22
C THR A 103 -8.21 -20.84 5.97
N MET A 104 -8.04 -20.11 4.88
CA MET A 104 -7.50 -20.58 3.62
C MET A 104 -6.52 -19.54 3.11
N VAL A 105 -5.38 -19.99 2.59
CA VAL A 105 -4.35 -19.08 2.05
C VAL A 105 -4.26 -19.30 0.55
N LEU A 106 -4.43 -18.21 -0.19
CA LEU A 106 -4.28 -18.16 -1.63
C LEU A 106 -2.99 -17.45 -1.99
N ALA A 107 -2.25 -18.06 -2.91
CA ALA A 107 -1.06 -17.49 -3.50
C ALA A 107 -1.34 -17.11 -4.96
N PRO A 108 -0.79 -15.98 -5.45
CA PRO A 108 -0.93 -15.62 -6.84
C PRO A 108 -0.09 -16.55 -7.72
N HIS A 109 -0.55 -16.84 -8.94
CA HIS A 109 0.27 -17.56 -9.91
C HIS A 109 1.58 -16.78 -10.17
N ARG A 110 2.71 -17.49 -10.23
CA ARG A 110 4.02 -16.90 -10.56
C ARG A 110 3.99 -16.41 -12.02
N GLY A 111 3.43 -15.22 -12.23
CA GLY A 111 3.17 -14.65 -13.55
C GLY A 111 2.36 -13.35 -13.55
N ALA A 112 1.60 -13.05 -12.49
CA ALA A 112 0.90 -11.75 -12.37
C ALA A 112 1.87 -10.54 -12.35
N LYS A 113 3.14 -10.79 -11.97
CA LYS A 113 4.21 -9.80 -12.02
C LYS A 113 4.57 -9.34 -13.44
N THR A 114 4.23 -10.08 -14.49
CA THR A 114 4.60 -9.69 -15.86
C THR A 114 3.60 -8.68 -16.47
N ARG A 115 2.31 -8.72 -16.10
CA ARG A 115 1.32 -7.73 -16.59
C ARG A 115 1.33 -6.41 -15.81
N ALA A 116 1.45 -6.46 -14.49
CA ALA A 116 1.43 -5.23 -13.68
C ALA A 116 2.67 -4.34 -13.93
N LYS A 117 3.83 -4.95 -14.21
CA LYS A 117 5.04 -4.21 -14.62
C LYS A 117 4.94 -3.64 -16.05
N ALA A 118 4.36 -4.38 -17.00
CA ALA A 118 4.20 -3.87 -18.37
C ALA A 118 3.21 -2.71 -18.49
N ALA A 119 2.21 -2.61 -17.60
CA ALA A 119 1.24 -1.51 -17.61
C ALA A 119 1.72 -0.26 -16.85
N SER A 120 2.56 -0.42 -15.81
CA SER A 120 2.98 0.70 -14.96
C SER A 120 4.29 1.36 -15.41
N ASP A 121 5.12 0.66 -16.19
CA ASP A 121 6.35 1.21 -16.80
C ASP A 121 6.11 1.77 -18.23
N ALA A 122 4.90 1.64 -18.79
CA ALA A 122 4.56 2.08 -20.17
C ALA A 122 3.77 3.40 -20.25
N ASP A 123 3.32 3.98 -19.14
CA ASP A 123 2.60 5.27 -19.10
C ASP A 123 3.37 6.35 -18.32
N ALA A 124 4.63 6.57 -18.73
CA ALA A 124 5.36 7.78 -18.39
C ALA A 124 6.18 8.24 -19.62
N PRO A 125 5.58 9.00 -20.56
CA PRO A 125 6.35 9.61 -21.61
C PRO A 125 7.12 10.80 -21.02
N ALA A 126 8.44 10.72 -21.13
CA ALA A 126 9.32 11.86 -21.06
C ALA A 126 8.88 12.91 -22.11
N ALA A 127 8.73 14.17 -21.69
CA ALA A 127 8.82 15.31 -22.59
C ALA A 127 9.86 16.29 -22.03
N PRO A 128 10.88 16.66 -22.83
CA PRO A 128 11.95 17.56 -22.45
C PRO A 128 11.54 19.02 -22.72
N ARG A 129 11.93 19.96 -21.86
CA ARG A 129 12.05 21.37 -22.23
C ARG A 129 13.29 21.98 -21.60
N THR A 130 14.38 21.88 -22.36
CA THR A 130 15.53 22.77 -22.26
C THR A 130 15.26 23.95 -23.22
N ASN A 131 15.33 25.20 -22.76
CA ASN A 131 16.33 26.20 -23.23
C ASN A 131 15.94 27.68 -22.96
N THR A 132 16.89 28.36 -22.31
CA THR A 132 17.29 29.78 -22.15
C THR A 132 16.35 30.99 -22.36
N GLN A 133 16.41 31.93 -21.39
CA GLN A 133 17.06 33.24 -21.58
C GLN A 133 17.41 33.89 -20.23
N ALA A 134 18.68 34.32 -20.09
CA ALA A 134 19.19 35.32 -19.15
C ALA A 134 19.57 36.58 -19.96
N PRO A 135 20.08 37.72 -19.42
CA PRO A 135 20.12 38.31 -18.07
C PRO A 135 19.46 39.73 -18.06
N THR A 136 19.40 40.51 -16.96
CA THR A 136 20.29 41.67 -16.67
C THR A 136 19.73 42.41 -15.43
N ALA A 137 20.61 42.81 -14.50
CA ALA A 137 20.32 43.60 -13.28
C ALA A 137 20.26 45.12 -13.61
N PRO A 138 20.42 46.09 -12.68
CA PRO A 138 20.07 46.21 -11.24
C PRO A 138 19.26 47.52 -10.97
N ALA A 139 18.66 47.71 -9.77
CA ALA A 139 18.46 49.06 -9.20
C ALA A 139 18.02 49.01 -7.72
N THR A 140 18.94 49.40 -6.84
CA THR A 140 18.63 50.12 -5.59
C THR A 140 19.07 51.56 -5.82
N PRO A 141 18.33 52.57 -5.32
CA PRO A 141 18.82 53.25 -4.12
C PRO A 141 17.71 53.65 -3.12
N ALA A 142 18.11 53.83 -1.86
CA ALA A 142 17.37 54.43 -0.74
C ALA A 142 17.21 55.97 -0.93
N PRO A 143 16.94 56.83 0.09
CA PRO A 143 16.21 56.77 1.37
C PRO A 143 15.17 57.93 1.50
N ALA A 144 14.37 58.03 2.58
CA ALA A 144 14.07 59.31 3.29
C ALA A 144 13.01 59.17 4.41
N THR A 145 13.43 59.65 5.56
CA THR A 145 12.76 59.97 6.83
C THR A 145 11.61 60.98 6.70
N THR A 146 10.54 60.84 7.50
CA THR A 146 9.95 61.92 8.33
C THR A 146 8.86 61.40 9.29
N THR A 147 9.22 61.33 10.58
CA THR A 147 8.40 61.62 11.78
C THR A 147 7.89 63.09 11.69
N PRO A 148 6.94 63.66 12.51
CA PRO A 148 6.49 63.23 13.85
C PRO A 148 5.01 63.56 14.22
N ALA A 149 4.71 63.41 15.52
CA ALA A 149 3.80 64.20 16.36
C ALA A 149 2.34 63.72 16.58
N ASP A 150 2.06 63.39 17.85
CA ASP A 150 1.15 64.07 18.79
C ASP A 150 0.32 63.03 19.60
N GLU A 151 0.65 62.74 20.87
CA GLU A 151 0.21 63.46 22.10
C GLU A 151 -1.28 63.15 22.41
N ALA A 152 -1.75 62.67 23.57
CA ALA A 152 -1.23 62.21 24.87
C ALA A 152 -2.41 61.49 25.62
N PRO A 153 -2.60 61.57 26.95
CA PRO A 153 -2.08 60.67 27.99
C PRO A 153 -3.20 60.09 28.91
N THR A 154 -2.86 59.82 30.18
CA THR A 154 -3.67 59.33 31.33
C THR A 154 -3.47 57.81 31.54
N ASP A 155 -2.45 57.35 32.26
CA ASP A 155 -2.09 57.58 33.67
C ASP A 155 -3.27 57.44 34.64
N THR A 156 -3.35 56.31 35.35
CA THR A 156 -3.55 56.26 36.80
C THR A 156 -3.27 54.84 37.30
N PRO A 157 -2.39 54.67 38.32
CA PRO A 157 -2.13 53.42 39.02
C PRO A 157 -3.08 53.26 40.21
N GLN A 158 -3.16 52.06 40.82
CA GLN A 158 -2.90 51.89 42.27
C GLN A 158 -2.99 50.41 42.68
N ASN A 159 -1.93 50.00 43.38
CA ASN A 159 -1.86 49.00 44.46
C ASN A 159 -2.13 47.51 44.16
#